data_AF-A0A1J3DJ23-F1
#
_entry.id   AF-A0A1J3DJ23-F1
#
_cell.length_a   1.000
_cell.length_b   1.000
_cell.length_c   1.000
_cell.angle_alpha   90.00
_cell.angle_beta   90.00
_cell.angle_gamma   90.00
#
_symmetry.space_group_name_H-M   'P 1'
#
loop_
_entity.id
_entity.type
_entity.pdbx_description
1 polymer ?
#
loop_
_entity_poly.entity_id
_entity_poly.type
_entity_poly.pdbx_seq_one_letter_code
_entity_poly.pdbx_strand_id
1 'polypeptide(L)'
;MSFREKMPTSPKSPLRRRRLSWSGSWLNHQTTSFKQVVSAVIEAQSPRSRSKSLSCDFDFPDVDRTLSLPDSLLLKILGKLPEPQNGDCSLVCKRWLNLQGRRVRTMKVFDWDFLLSGKLVSRFPKLTSVDLSNACVNPPRKSGVLLCHKSISFHISSDSTDWDFVERNLLHSEMVDRGLRVLGRGGCDLLKLV
;
A
#
# COMPACT_ATOMS: atom_id res chain seq x y z
N MET A 1 52.99 4.68 -45.50
CA MET A 1 51.89 5.58 -45.12
C MET A 1 50.82 4.72 -44.45
N SER A 2 50.78 4.69 -43.11
CA SER A 2 49.86 3.85 -42.33
C SER A 2 48.61 4.67 -41.99
N PHE A 3 47.46 4.28 -42.54
CA PHE A 3 46.17 4.88 -42.20
C PHE A 3 45.56 4.10 -41.04
N ARG A 4 45.52 4.74 -39.87
CA ARG A 4 44.86 4.23 -38.66
C ARG A 4 43.43 4.74 -38.65
N GLU A 5 42.50 3.92 -39.11
CA GLU A 5 41.07 4.21 -39.06
C GLU A 5 40.55 4.01 -37.62
N LYS A 6 39.91 5.05 -37.07
CA LYS A 6 39.29 5.04 -35.74
C LYS A 6 37.90 4.40 -35.82
N MET A 7 37.67 3.37 -35.00
CA MET A 7 36.34 2.78 -34.79
C MET A 7 35.37 3.78 -34.14
N PRO A 8 34.09 3.83 -34.54
CA PRO A 8 33.08 4.67 -33.93
C PRO A 8 32.62 4.13 -32.56
N THR A 9 32.48 5.05 -31.61
CA THR A 9 32.04 4.83 -30.24
C THR A 9 30.57 4.40 -30.15
N SER A 10 30.33 3.39 -29.30
CA SER A 10 29.03 2.81 -28.93
C SER A 10 27.98 3.87 -28.49
N PRO A 11 26.71 3.72 -28.89
CA PRO A 11 25.63 4.61 -28.45
C PRO A 11 25.26 4.36 -26.98
N LYS A 12 25.25 5.44 -26.20
CA LYS A 12 24.92 5.49 -24.77
C LYS A 12 23.50 4.96 -24.52
N SER A 13 23.38 3.97 -23.65
CA SER A 13 22.11 3.43 -23.15
C SER A 13 21.28 4.51 -22.42
N PRO A 14 19.94 4.58 -22.61
CA PRO A 14 19.13 5.55 -21.90
C PRO A 14 19.02 5.15 -20.41
N LEU A 15 19.15 6.19 -19.59
CA LEU A 15 19.22 6.17 -18.14
C LEU A 15 18.10 5.36 -17.48
N ARG A 16 18.50 4.42 -16.60
CA ARG A 16 17.63 3.79 -15.60
C ARG A 16 16.89 4.89 -14.84
N ARG A 17 15.57 4.97 -15.01
CA ARG A 17 14.66 5.70 -14.10
C ARG A 17 14.69 4.98 -12.75
N ARG A 18 15.58 5.43 -11.86
CA ARG A 18 15.73 4.92 -10.50
C ARG A 18 14.44 5.22 -9.75
N ARG A 19 13.75 4.17 -9.25
CA ARG A 19 12.61 4.33 -8.34
C ARG A 19 13.04 5.23 -7.18
N LEU A 20 12.22 6.24 -6.88
CA LEU A 20 12.36 7.04 -5.68
C LEU A 20 12.19 6.10 -4.49
N SER A 21 13.30 5.77 -3.85
CA SER A 21 13.32 5.01 -2.60
C SER A 21 12.80 5.93 -1.49
N TRP A 22 11.73 5.52 -0.82
CA TRP A 22 11.11 6.28 0.27
C TRP A 22 12.01 6.40 1.52
N SER A 23 13.16 5.72 1.55
CA SER A 23 14.19 5.91 2.57
C SER A 23 15.04 7.17 2.39
N GLY A 24 15.01 7.82 1.22
CA GLY A 24 15.85 9.00 0.94
C GLY A 24 15.35 10.29 1.58
N SER A 25 14.04 10.41 1.82
CA SER A 25 13.41 11.65 2.27
C SER A 25 13.71 12.00 3.74
N TRP A 26 14.09 11.00 4.55
CA TRP A 26 14.41 11.18 5.98
C TRP A 26 15.87 11.52 6.25
N LEU A 27 16.79 11.25 5.32
CA LEU A 27 18.23 11.44 5.50
C LEU A 27 18.78 12.69 4.80
N ASN A 28 17.92 13.49 4.17
CA ASN A 28 18.33 14.71 3.45
C ASN A 28 18.55 15.92 4.37
N HIS A 29 19.15 15.72 5.55
CA HIS A 29 19.86 16.80 6.23
C HIS A 29 21.33 16.70 5.83
N GLN A 30 21.84 17.75 5.19
CA GLN A 30 23.25 17.91 4.83
C GLN A 30 24.15 17.57 6.03
N THR A 31 24.92 16.50 5.86
CA THR A 31 26.10 16.09 6.65
C THR A 31 26.16 16.63 8.08
N THR A 32 25.24 16.20 8.96
CA THR A 32 25.47 16.33 10.39
C THR A 32 26.53 15.32 10.80
N SER A 33 27.67 15.83 11.26
CA SER A 33 28.79 15.03 11.74
C SER A 33 28.31 14.02 12.79
N PHE A 34 28.85 12.81 12.80
CA PHE A 34 28.50 11.77 13.78
C PHE A 34 28.53 12.30 15.23
N LYS A 35 29.43 13.25 15.53
CA LYS A 35 29.50 13.91 16.84
C LYS A 35 28.22 14.69 17.19
N GLN A 36 27.59 15.35 16.23
CA GLN A 36 26.34 16.09 16.43
C GLN A 36 25.15 15.15 16.67
N VAL A 37 25.12 14.00 15.99
CA VAL A 37 24.10 12.98 16.21
C VAL A 37 24.24 12.39 17.62
N VAL A 38 25.47 12.07 18.04
CA VAL A 38 25.75 11.56 19.39
C VAL A 38 25.43 12.61 20.46
N SER A 39 25.78 13.88 20.27
CA SER A 39 25.39 14.96 21.19
C SER A 39 23.88 15.13 21.30
N ALA A 40 23.14 15.08 20.19
CA ALA A 40 21.68 15.20 20.21
C ALA A 40 21.00 14.02 20.94
N VAL A 41 21.54 12.81 20.78
CA VAL A 41 21.03 11.62 21.50
C VAL A 41 21.32 11.72 23.00
N ILE A 42 22.48 12.25 23.39
CA ILE A 42 22.85 12.46 24.80
C ILE A 42 22.01 13.58 25.43
N GLU A 43 21.76 14.68 24.72
CA GLU A 43 20.88 15.76 25.18
C GLU A 43 19.43 15.30 25.34
N ALA A 44 18.92 14.48 24.42
CA ALA A 44 17.57 13.92 24.51
C ALA A 44 17.36 12.98 25.71
N GLN A 45 18.45 12.48 26.31
CA GLN A 45 18.42 11.60 27.48
C GLN A 45 18.75 12.32 28.80
N SER A 46 19.02 13.64 28.77
CA SER A 46 19.36 14.42 29.97
C SER A 46 18.11 14.95 30.68
N PRO A 47 17.91 14.67 31.98
CA PRO A 47 16.77 15.20 32.72
C PRO A 47 17.15 16.55 33.33
N ARG A 48 16.99 17.68 32.61
CA ARG A 48 16.84 18.99 33.30
C ARG A 48 16.29 20.16 32.48
N SER A 49 15.31 20.80 33.14
CA SER A 49 14.89 22.21 33.09
C SER A 49 14.29 22.76 31.80
N ARG A 50 12.94 22.77 31.78
CA ARG A 50 12.08 23.63 30.95
C ARG A 50 12.59 25.07 30.95
N SER A 51 13.12 25.53 29.82
CA SER A 51 13.10 26.95 29.48
C SER A 51 11.66 27.33 29.13
N LYS A 52 11.07 28.24 29.91
CA LYS A 52 9.75 28.83 29.62
C LYS A 52 9.87 29.66 28.35
N SER A 53 9.49 29.11 27.20
CA SER A 53 9.03 29.96 26.10
C SER A 53 7.63 30.44 26.43
N LEU A 54 7.43 31.75 26.38
CA LEU A 54 6.12 32.41 26.43
C LEU A 54 5.36 32.08 25.12
N SER A 55 4.91 30.84 24.99
CA SER A 55 3.87 30.45 24.05
C SER A 55 2.56 30.49 24.82
N CYS A 56 1.58 31.22 24.30
CA CYS A 56 0.23 31.30 24.85
C CYS A 56 -0.23 29.92 25.33
N ASP A 57 -0.35 29.77 26.65
CA ASP A 57 -0.87 28.57 27.32
C ASP A 57 -2.35 28.43 26.96
N PHE A 58 -2.64 27.96 25.75
CA PHE A 58 -3.82 27.16 25.58
C PHE A 58 -3.48 25.81 26.18
N ASP A 59 -3.85 25.63 27.45
CA ASP A 59 -4.07 24.31 28.07
C ASP A 59 -5.17 23.61 27.27
N PHE A 60 -4.82 23.16 26.06
CA PHE A 60 -5.59 22.16 25.40
C PHE A 60 -5.23 20.87 26.10
N PRO A 61 -6.15 20.28 26.88
CA PRO A 61 -5.89 18.95 27.38
C PRO A 61 -5.57 18.06 26.17
N ASP A 62 -4.63 17.13 26.32
CA ASP A 62 -4.18 16.16 25.31
C ASP A 62 -5.30 15.14 25.01
N VAL A 63 -6.45 15.68 24.64
CA VAL A 63 -7.70 15.00 24.44
C VAL A 63 -7.98 15.10 22.96
N ASP A 64 -8.01 13.93 22.33
CA ASP A 64 -8.38 13.81 20.93
C ASP A 64 -9.81 14.31 20.72
N ARG A 65 -9.93 15.56 20.22
CA ARG A 65 -11.21 16.20 19.90
C ARG A 65 -11.98 15.46 18.82
N THR A 66 -11.33 14.60 18.05
CA THR A 66 -12.02 13.82 17.01
C THR A 66 -12.89 12.73 17.63
N LEU A 67 -12.65 12.35 18.90
CA LEU A 67 -13.50 11.44 19.66
C LEU A 67 -14.90 12.00 19.93
N SER A 68 -15.06 13.33 20.08
CA SER A 68 -16.36 13.94 20.34
C SER A 68 -17.21 14.13 19.08
N LEU A 69 -16.60 14.05 17.89
CA LEU A 69 -17.33 14.18 16.62
C LEU A 69 -18.22 12.96 16.40
N PRO A 70 -19.45 13.08 15.87
CA PRO A 70 -20.22 11.93 15.42
C PRO A 70 -19.58 11.30 14.17
N ASP A 71 -19.74 9.98 14.02
CA ASP A 71 -19.18 9.21 12.89
C ASP A 71 -19.58 9.79 11.53
N SER A 72 -20.80 10.31 11.40
CA SER A 72 -21.30 10.93 10.17
C SER A 72 -20.53 12.20 9.79
N LEU A 73 -20.13 13.01 10.77
CA LEU A 73 -19.34 14.22 10.56
C LEU A 73 -17.87 13.85 10.28
N LEU A 74 -17.33 12.90 11.04
CA LEU A 74 -15.97 12.42 10.81
C LEU A 74 -15.82 11.80 9.40
N LEU A 75 -16.81 11.05 8.92
CA LEU A 75 -16.86 10.55 7.54
C LEU A 75 -16.88 11.68 6.50
N LYS A 76 -17.60 12.77 6.75
CA LYS A 76 -17.61 13.95 5.87
C LYS A 76 -16.24 14.62 5.83
N ILE A 77 -15.56 14.75 6.97
CA ILE A 77 -14.21 15.33 7.07
C ILE A 77 -13.21 14.45 6.31
N LEU A 78 -13.17 13.15 6.60
CA LEU A 78 -12.33 12.19 5.88
C LEU A 78 -12.64 12.21 4.37
N GLY A 79 -13.90 12.45 4.01
CA GLY A 79 -14.41 12.69 2.66
C GLY A 79 -13.73 13.82 1.88
N LYS A 80 -13.12 14.78 2.57
CA LYS A 80 -12.50 15.98 1.97
C LYS A 80 -10.97 15.90 1.89
N LEU A 81 -10.37 14.82 2.36
CA LEU A 81 -8.91 14.66 2.33
C LEU A 81 -8.41 14.25 0.93
N PRO A 82 -7.23 14.76 0.52
CA PRO A 82 -6.64 14.45 -0.77
C PRO A 82 -6.23 12.97 -0.88
N GLU A 83 -6.32 12.43 -2.11
CA GLU A 83 -6.18 11.00 -2.43
C GLU A 83 -4.90 10.28 -1.92
N PRO A 84 -3.70 10.90 -1.74
CA PRO A 84 -2.57 10.16 -1.17
C PRO A 84 -2.64 9.97 0.35
N GLN A 85 -3.35 10.83 1.09
CA GLN A 85 -3.42 10.78 2.57
C GLN A 85 -4.62 9.97 3.08
N ASN A 86 -5.56 9.63 2.20
CA ASN A 86 -6.77 8.87 2.58
C ASN A 86 -6.45 7.49 3.16
N GLY A 87 -5.38 6.85 2.69
CA GLY A 87 -4.94 5.53 3.19
C GLY A 87 -4.38 5.60 4.62
N ASP A 88 -3.52 6.59 4.89
CA ASP A 88 -2.81 6.73 6.16
C ASP A 88 -3.76 7.05 7.33
N CYS A 89 -4.86 7.73 7.05
CA CYS A 89 -5.91 8.01 8.03
C CYS A 89 -6.47 6.74 8.68
N SER A 90 -6.43 5.61 7.97
CA SER A 90 -6.90 4.34 8.52
C SER A 90 -6.01 3.78 9.63
N LEU A 91 -4.77 4.28 9.76
CA LEU A 91 -3.79 3.82 10.75
C LEU A 91 -3.82 4.61 12.07
N VAL A 92 -4.53 5.74 12.12
CA VAL A 92 -4.60 6.61 13.30
C VAL A 92 -5.18 5.87 14.51
N CYS A 93 -6.35 5.26 14.35
CA CYS A 93 -6.98 4.44 15.39
C CYS A 93 -8.04 3.50 14.80
N LYS A 94 -8.52 2.54 15.60
CA LYS A 94 -9.55 1.57 15.18
C LYS A 94 -10.84 2.21 14.67
N ARG A 95 -11.24 3.37 15.22
CA ARG A 95 -12.44 4.08 14.79
C ARG A 95 -12.28 4.62 13.38
N TRP A 96 -11.15 5.29 13.11
CA TRP A 96 -10.84 5.82 11.78
C TRP A 96 -10.66 4.70 10.75
N LEU A 97 -9.98 3.62 11.16
CA LEU A 97 -9.85 2.38 10.40
C LEU A 97 -11.24 1.89 9.91
N ASN A 98 -12.22 1.76 10.81
CA ASN A 98 -13.57 1.30 10.47
C ASN A 98 -14.33 2.27 9.57
N LEU A 99 -14.23 3.58 9.82
CA LEU A 99 -14.91 4.60 9.02
C LEU A 99 -14.36 4.67 7.59
N GLN A 100 -13.04 4.61 7.42
CA GLN A 100 -12.44 4.52 6.08
C GLN A 100 -12.91 3.27 5.34
N GLY A 101 -13.02 2.13 6.04
CA GLY A 101 -13.55 0.91 5.46
C GLY A 101 -14.96 1.07 4.86
N ARG A 102 -15.82 1.88 5.49
CA ARG A 102 -17.17 2.20 4.99
C ARG A 102 -17.18 3.10 3.76
N ARG A 103 -16.06 3.76 3.41
CA ARG A 103 -15.97 4.64 2.23
C ARG A 103 -15.51 3.89 0.98
N VAL A 104 -14.77 2.79 1.15
CA VAL A 104 -14.25 2.00 0.04
C VAL A 104 -15.39 1.29 -0.68
N ARG A 105 -15.53 1.59 -1.98
CA ARG A 105 -16.56 1.00 -2.85
C ARG A 105 -16.02 0.03 -3.88
N THR A 106 -14.74 0.12 -4.20
CA THR A 106 -14.08 -0.68 -5.23
C THR A 106 -12.77 -1.21 -4.69
N MET A 107 -12.48 -2.49 -4.92
CA MET A 107 -11.18 -3.07 -4.55
C MET A 107 -10.74 -4.17 -5.51
N LYS A 108 -9.42 -4.26 -5.72
CA LYS A 108 -8.76 -5.39 -6.36
C LYS A 108 -8.22 -6.34 -5.31
N VAL A 109 -8.55 -7.61 -5.43
CA VAL A 109 -8.05 -8.68 -4.55
C VAL A 109 -6.97 -9.43 -5.30
N PHE A 110 -5.83 -9.61 -4.63
CA PHE A 110 -4.67 -10.33 -5.18
C PHE A 110 -4.44 -11.69 -4.51
N ASP A 111 -5.04 -11.90 -3.34
CA ASP A 111 -4.86 -13.12 -2.55
C ASP A 111 -6.22 -13.76 -2.28
N TRP A 112 -6.41 -14.99 -2.77
CA TRP A 112 -7.66 -15.71 -2.58
C TRP A 112 -7.90 -16.10 -1.12
N ASP A 113 -6.84 -16.36 -0.36
CA ASP A 113 -6.97 -16.70 1.07
C ASP A 113 -7.48 -15.49 1.87
N PHE A 114 -7.12 -14.28 1.44
CA PHE A 114 -7.68 -13.05 2.01
C PHE A 114 -9.19 -12.96 1.80
N LEU A 115 -9.69 -13.34 0.60
CA LEU A 115 -11.11 -13.43 0.32
C LEU A 115 -11.80 -14.46 1.23
N LEU A 116 -11.26 -15.68 1.29
CA LEU A 116 -11.82 -16.79 2.07
C LEU A 116 -11.86 -16.51 3.58
N SER A 117 -10.94 -15.68 4.08
CA SER A 117 -10.92 -15.28 5.49
C SER A 117 -12.15 -14.46 5.94
N GLY A 118 -12.94 -13.94 5.01
CA GLY A 118 -14.08 -13.05 5.29
C GLY A 118 -13.69 -11.65 5.76
N LYS A 119 -12.39 -11.37 5.95
CA LYS A 119 -11.87 -10.06 6.35
C LYS A 119 -12.22 -8.97 5.35
N LEU A 120 -12.26 -9.30 4.05
CA LEU A 120 -12.66 -8.40 2.99
C LEU A 120 -13.99 -7.70 3.32
N VAL A 121 -15.01 -8.51 3.61
CA VAL A 121 -16.37 -8.00 3.76
C VAL A 121 -16.57 -7.34 5.12
N SER A 122 -15.96 -7.88 6.19
CA SER A 122 -16.04 -7.26 7.51
C SER A 122 -15.34 -5.89 7.55
N ARG A 123 -14.27 -5.72 6.77
CA ARG A 123 -13.50 -4.48 6.66
C ARG A 123 -14.20 -3.44 5.79
N PHE A 124 -14.81 -3.87 4.69
CA PHE A 124 -15.37 -3.01 3.66
C PHE A 124 -16.86 -3.34 3.43
N PRO A 125 -17.75 -2.99 4.38
CA PRO A 125 -19.16 -3.40 4.31
C PRO A 125 -19.98 -2.67 3.23
N LYS A 126 -19.42 -1.63 2.60
CA LYS A 126 -20.09 -0.86 1.52
C LYS A 126 -19.43 -1.07 0.15
N LEU A 127 -18.79 -2.23 -0.02
CA LEU A 127 -18.14 -2.59 -1.26
C LEU A 127 -19.19 -2.85 -2.34
N THR A 128 -19.03 -2.24 -3.50
CA THR A 128 -19.94 -2.36 -4.65
C THR A 128 -19.27 -3.01 -5.86
N SER A 129 -17.94 -2.95 -5.96
CA SER A 129 -17.18 -3.51 -7.06
C SER A 129 -15.95 -4.27 -6.54
N VAL A 130 -15.77 -5.50 -7.01
CA VAL A 130 -14.60 -6.33 -6.68
C VAL A 130 -13.98 -6.88 -7.96
N ASP A 131 -12.66 -6.77 -8.06
CA ASP A 131 -11.86 -7.38 -9.13
C ASP A 131 -11.05 -8.51 -8.52
N LEU A 132 -11.41 -9.75 -8.88
CA LEU A 132 -10.79 -10.99 -8.43
C LEU A 132 -9.81 -11.57 -9.47
N SER A 133 -9.66 -10.93 -10.64
CA SER A 133 -8.88 -11.47 -11.76
C SER A 133 -7.46 -11.92 -11.38
N ASN A 134 -6.81 -11.20 -10.46
CA ASN A 134 -5.48 -11.56 -9.97
C ASN A 134 -5.51 -12.66 -8.91
N ALA A 135 -6.53 -12.67 -8.05
CA ALA A 135 -6.67 -13.68 -7.01
C ALA A 135 -7.04 -15.07 -7.57
N CYS A 136 -7.63 -15.13 -8.77
CA CYS A 136 -7.98 -16.38 -9.45
C CYS A 136 -6.77 -17.15 -9.99
N VAL A 137 -5.59 -16.54 -10.01
CA VAL A 137 -4.34 -17.17 -10.46
C VAL A 137 -3.47 -17.39 -9.23
N ASN A 138 -3.10 -18.64 -8.95
CA ASN A 138 -2.21 -19.02 -7.86
C ASN A 138 -0.85 -19.48 -8.41
N PRO A 139 -0.04 -18.56 -8.95
CA PRO A 139 1.26 -18.92 -9.51
C PRO A 139 2.23 -19.41 -8.41
N PRO A 140 3.27 -20.18 -8.78
CA PRO A 140 4.35 -20.51 -7.85
C PRO A 140 5.00 -19.23 -7.31
N ARG A 141 5.00 -19.05 -5.98
CA ARG A 141 5.52 -17.84 -5.30
C ARG A 141 7.05 -17.66 -5.40
N LYS A 142 7.75 -18.58 -6.07
CA LYS A 142 9.22 -18.66 -6.09
C LYS A 142 9.84 -18.19 -7.41
N SER A 143 9.29 -17.16 -8.05
CA SER A 143 9.89 -16.59 -9.25
C SER A 143 10.25 -15.11 -9.11
N GLY A 144 11.43 -14.74 -9.61
CA GLY A 144 11.86 -13.36 -9.76
C GLY A 144 11.22 -12.62 -10.95
N VAL A 145 10.47 -13.33 -11.81
CA VAL A 145 9.85 -12.76 -13.01
C VAL A 145 8.37 -12.49 -12.76
N LEU A 146 7.97 -11.22 -12.85
CA LEU A 146 6.58 -10.77 -12.77
C LEU A 146 6.08 -10.42 -14.17
N LEU A 147 5.08 -11.16 -14.66
CA LEU A 147 4.37 -10.79 -15.88
C LEU A 147 3.23 -9.84 -15.52
N CYS A 148 3.17 -8.70 -16.18
CA CYS A 148 2.05 -7.75 -16.09
C CYS A 148 1.44 -7.58 -17.47
N HIS A 149 0.16 -7.93 -17.64
CA HIS A 149 -0.58 -7.70 -18.87
C HIS A 149 -1.99 -7.19 -18.57
N LYS A 150 -2.29 -5.96 -19.02
CA LYS A 150 -3.56 -5.26 -18.76
C LYS A 150 -3.89 -5.21 -17.26
N SER A 151 -4.95 -5.93 -16.84
CA SER A 151 -5.44 -5.97 -15.46
C SER A 151 -4.80 -7.07 -14.61
N ILE A 152 -4.00 -7.95 -15.23
CA ILE A 152 -3.49 -9.16 -14.60
C ILE A 152 -1.98 -9.03 -14.37
N SER A 153 -1.54 -9.42 -13.17
CA SER A 153 -0.14 -9.49 -12.77
C SER A 153 0.12 -10.73 -11.93
N PHE A 154 1.02 -11.61 -12.37
CA PHE A 154 1.42 -12.82 -11.63
C PHE A 154 2.87 -13.20 -11.90
N HIS A 155 3.45 -13.97 -10.98
CA HIS A 155 4.82 -14.45 -11.10
C HIS A 155 4.89 -15.66 -12.05
N ILE A 156 5.88 -15.70 -12.95
CA ILE A 156 6.08 -16.80 -13.90
C ILE A 156 7.39 -17.48 -13.60
N SER A 157 7.38 -18.79 -13.36
CA SER A 157 8.61 -19.52 -13.06
C SER A 157 9.52 -19.64 -14.30
N SER A 158 10.83 -19.52 -14.11
CA SER A 158 11.79 -19.49 -15.23
C SER A 158 11.88 -20.82 -16.00
N ASP A 159 11.34 -21.89 -15.42
CA ASP A 159 11.23 -23.24 -15.97
C ASP A 159 9.89 -23.49 -16.71
N SER A 160 8.97 -22.52 -16.74
CA SER A 160 7.72 -22.67 -17.48
C SER A 160 7.95 -22.46 -18.98
N THR A 161 8.29 -23.53 -19.69
CA THR A 161 8.25 -23.61 -21.15
C THR A 161 6.84 -23.85 -21.69
N ASP A 162 5.86 -23.95 -20.78
CA ASP A 162 4.52 -24.44 -21.08
C ASP A 162 3.54 -23.29 -21.29
N TRP A 163 2.88 -23.28 -22.45
CA TRP A 163 1.85 -22.30 -22.79
C TRP A 163 0.61 -22.42 -21.89
N ASP A 164 0.41 -23.58 -21.26
CA ASP A 164 -0.70 -23.88 -20.36
C ASP A 164 -0.47 -23.40 -18.91
N PHE A 165 0.59 -22.61 -18.67
CA PHE A 165 0.94 -22.14 -17.32
C PHE A 165 -0.24 -21.48 -16.62
N VAL A 166 -1.00 -20.63 -17.31
CA VAL A 166 -2.14 -19.93 -16.69
C VAL A 166 -3.20 -20.94 -16.27
N GLU A 167 -3.60 -21.83 -17.18
CA GLU A 167 -4.69 -22.80 -16.94
C GLU A 167 -4.40 -23.72 -15.75
N ARG A 168 -3.15 -24.17 -15.61
CA ARG A 168 -2.73 -25.01 -14.48
C ARG A 168 -2.67 -24.28 -13.13
N ASN A 169 -2.51 -22.97 -13.16
CA ASN A 169 -2.45 -22.14 -11.96
C ASN A 169 -3.77 -21.44 -11.67
N LEU A 170 -4.83 -21.67 -12.46
CA LEU A 170 -6.17 -21.21 -12.14
C LEU A 170 -6.70 -21.96 -10.92
N LEU A 171 -7.47 -21.26 -10.10
CA LEU A 171 -8.18 -21.89 -9.00
C LEU A 171 -9.19 -22.91 -9.52
N HIS A 172 -9.27 -24.05 -8.82
CA HIS A 172 -10.32 -25.04 -9.05
C HIS A 172 -11.71 -24.43 -8.81
N SER A 173 -12.72 -24.87 -9.56
CA SER A 173 -14.09 -24.34 -9.51
C SER A 173 -14.67 -24.32 -8.09
N GLU A 174 -14.43 -25.39 -7.32
CA GLU A 174 -14.85 -25.48 -5.92
C GLU A 174 -14.28 -24.33 -5.05
N MET A 175 -13.03 -23.93 -5.31
CA MET A 175 -12.39 -22.84 -4.58
C MET A 175 -13.01 -21.48 -4.95
N VAL A 176 -13.38 -21.32 -6.23
CA VAL A 176 -14.11 -20.16 -6.73
C VAL A 176 -15.47 -20.06 -6.03
N ASP A 177 -16.25 -21.13 -6.01
CA ASP A 177 -17.57 -21.18 -5.39
C ASP A 177 -17.52 -20.84 -3.89
N ARG A 178 -16.49 -21.33 -3.19
CA ARG A 178 -16.26 -20.98 -1.77
C ARG A 178 -16.02 -19.49 -1.58
N GLY A 179 -15.19 -18.86 -2.41
CA GLY A 179 -14.94 -17.43 -2.36
C GLY A 179 -16.19 -16.60 -2.68
N LEU A 180 -16.94 -16.99 -3.71
CA LEU A 180 -18.21 -16.33 -4.07
C LEU A 180 -19.25 -16.46 -2.95
N ARG A 181 -19.29 -17.59 -2.25
CA ARG A 181 -20.17 -17.77 -1.08
C ARG A 181 -19.81 -16.81 0.06
N VAL A 182 -18.52 -16.55 0.30
CA VAL A 182 -18.09 -15.57 1.30
C VAL A 182 -18.54 -14.16 0.93
N LEU A 183 -18.41 -13.77 -0.35
CA LEU A 183 -18.92 -12.49 -0.84
C LEU A 183 -20.43 -12.37 -0.67
N GLY A 184 -21.19 -13.39 -1.11
CA GLY A 184 -22.65 -13.40 -1.05
C GLY A 184 -23.18 -13.35 0.39
N ARG A 185 -22.50 -13.98 1.35
CA ARG A 185 -22.88 -13.93 2.78
C ARG A 185 -22.56 -12.60 3.45
N GLY A 186 -21.68 -11.82 2.86
CA GLY A 186 -21.09 -10.64 3.48
C GLY A 186 -22.02 -9.42 3.60
N GLY A 187 -23.18 -9.44 2.93
CA GLY A 187 -24.12 -8.32 2.98
C GLY A 187 -23.64 -7.05 2.27
N CYS A 188 -22.64 -7.17 1.39
CA CYS A 188 -22.26 -6.10 0.48
C CYS A 188 -23.25 -6.04 -0.69
N ASP A 189 -23.68 -4.83 -1.07
CA ASP A 189 -24.46 -4.57 -2.28
C ASP A 189 -23.55 -4.60 -3.52
N LEU A 190 -23.00 -5.78 -3.82
CA LEU A 190 -22.09 -5.97 -4.95
C LEU A 190 -22.84 -5.81 -6.27
N LEU A 191 -22.49 -4.74 -7.00
CA LEU A 191 -23.03 -4.42 -8.32
C LEU A 191 -22.13 -4.92 -9.46
N LYS A 192 -20.84 -5.10 -9.19
CA LYS A 192 -19.85 -5.49 -10.18
C LYS A 192 -18.84 -6.48 -9.61
N LEU A 193 -18.70 -7.61 -10.28
CA LEU A 193 -17.64 -8.58 -10.05
C LEU A 193 -16.88 -8.77 -11.37
N VAL A 194 -15.56 -8.64 -11.32
CA VAL A 194 -14.64 -8.84 -12.46
C VAL A 194 -13.68 -9.97 -12.13
#